data_AF-A0A1E7IE95-F1
#
_entry.id   AF-A0A1E7IE95-F1
#
_cell.length_a   1.000
_cell.length_b   1.000
_cell.length_c   1.000
_cell.angle_alpha   90.00
_cell.angle_beta   90.00
_cell.angle_gamma   90.00
#
_symmetry.space_group_name_H-M   'P 1'
#
loop_
_entity.id
_entity.type
_entity.pdbx_description
1 polymer ?
#
loop_
_entity_poly.entity_id
_entity_poly.type
_entity_poly.pdbx_seq_one_letter_code
_entity_poly.pdbx_strand_id
1 'polypeptide(L)'
;MQRLGVRILLLMLVGVLLAGCKPATEQGIEDRVGLLTSVERQRVADFQHSLLQDYDIELKVVVLERTAADLDQKALQLFEEYGVGRQTHGARGLLLVIDPLGHQLRLEVGYDLEGLYPDGFVGYVENQQMAPFFQAGRVGAGIEATVELLIGRAAGVGAADGVDGGTPLTHLSGGGGARIDIELGSGAPVKEQLADSEPFAAADTPEKTLRRYLKVLQGHIKDPDLGLFTPSTREFFQNWLVTDAQQDNELRELQGVIDQGKTVVADGLAVLRFPIDKRRNSPYLLRRGEKGWMLDFAAMSRLIGFNHRNQWFFRSTGHEFMFAFADVQFDGNGFPHEKP
;
A
#
# COMPACT_ATOMS: atom_id res chain seq x y z
N MET A 1 -9.18 49.62 67.04
CA MET A 1 -9.40 48.16 67.05
C MET A 1 -9.10 47.66 65.63
N GLN A 2 -7.91 47.08 65.42
CA GLN A 2 -7.69 45.68 65.01
C GLN A 2 -8.15 45.41 63.55
N ARG A 3 -7.37 44.97 62.54
CA ARG A 3 -6.01 44.40 62.32
C ARG A 3 -5.68 44.64 60.82
N LEU A 4 -4.57 45.24 60.40
CA LEU A 4 -3.26 44.64 60.02
C LEU A 4 -3.28 43.24 59.37
N GLY A 5 -2.74 43.10 58.15
CA GLY A 5 -2.37 41.81 57.53
C GLY A 5 -2.46 41.81 55.99
N VAL A 6 -1.47 42.28 55.21
CA VAL A 6 -0.27 41.54 54.74
C VAL A 6 -0.48 40.81 53.38
N ARG A 7 0.47 41.06 52.45
CA ARG A 7 0.90 40.35 51.22
C ARG A 7 0.49 41.00 49.88
N ILE A 8 1.37 41.71 49.16
CA ILE A 8 2.66 41.33 48.54
C ILE A 8 2.49 40.24 47.47
N LEU A 9 2.58 40.70 46.21
CA LEU A 9 3.36 40.13 45.11
C LEU A 9 3.25 38.62 44.86
N LEU A 10 2.53 38.24 43.79
CA LEU A 10 2.98 37.19 42.87
C LEU A 10 2.22 37.28 41.54
N LEU A 11 2.67 38.16 40.65
CA LEU A 11 2.45 38.02 39.21
C LEU A 11 3.36 36.88 38.74
N MET A 12 2.97 35.64 39.02
CA MET A 12 3.63 34.44 38.47
C MET A 12 3.04 34.16 37.09
N LEU A 13 3.73 34.68 36.09
CA LEU A 13 4.11 34.02 34.84
C LEU A 13 3.49 32.62 34.63
N VAL A 14 2.28 32.54 34.10
CA VAL A 14 1.80 31.34 33.42
C VAL A 14 2.26 31.45 31.96
N GLY A 15 3.55 31.22 31.76
CA GLY A 15 4.07 30.85 30.45
C GLY A 15 3.54 29.47 30.12
N VAL A 16 2.42 29.42 29.42
CA VAL A 16 1.92 28.19 28.83
C VAL A 16 2.95 27.78 27.77
N LEU A 17 3.88 26.91 28.16
CA LEU A 17 4.61 26.05 27.24
C LEU A 17 3.59 25.14 26.56
N LEU A 18 2.99 25.62 25.47
CA LEU A 18 2.45 24.78 24.41
C LEU A 18 3.64 24.15 23.68
N ALA A 19 4.41 23.33 24.38
CA ALA A 19 5.15 22.27 23.72
C ALA A 19 4.08 21.27 23.28
N GLY A 20 3.54 21.48 22.08
CA GLY A 20 2.67 20.51 21.45
C GLY A 20 3.44 19.20 21.32
N CYS A 21 3.22 18.27 22.23
CA CYS A 21 3.55 16.88 21.99
C CYS A 21 2.74 16.49 20.75
N LYS A 22 3.42 16.41 19.60
CA LYS A 22 2.87 15.73 18.44
C LYS A 22 2.40 14.35 18.90
N PRO A 23 1.19 13.90 18.53
CA PRO A 23 0.73 12.56 18.88
C PRO A 23 1.80 11.55 18.45
N ALA A 24 2.01 10.49 19.24
CA ALA A 24 3.07 9.51 18.99
C ALA A 24 3.01 8.92 17.56
N THR A 25 1.81 8.90 16.95
CA THR A 25 1.56 8.52 15.56
C THR A 25 2.22 9.42 14.51
N GLU A 26 2.57 10.67 14.80
CA GLU A 26 3.27 11.56 13.85
C GLU A 26 4.81 11.49 13.94
N GLN A 27 5.38 10.75 14.89
CA GLN A 27 6.84 10.72 15.07
C GLN A 27 7.59 10.02 13.92
N GLY A 28 6.90 9.15 13.20
CA GLY A 28 7.42 8.42 12.04
C GLY A 28 7.50 9.24 10.74
N ILE A 29 6.94 10.45 10.68
CA ILE A 29 6.86 11.26 9.44
C ILE A 29 7.45 12.65 9.67
N GLU A 30 8.50 12.97 8.92
CA GLU A 30 9.06 14.31 8.85
C GLU A 30 8.81 14.93 7.47
N ASP A 31 7.72 15.70 7.36
CA ASP A 31 7.36 16.46 6.17
C ASP A 31 7.14 17.94 6.54
N ARG A 32 8.21 18.74 6.38
CA ARG A 32 8.21 20.18 6.70
C ARG A 32 7.83 21.04 5.50
N VAL A 33 7.88 20.49 4.29
CA VAL A 33 7.51 21.17 3.05
C VAL A 33 6.01 21.05 2.76
N GLY A 34 5.31 20.15 3.46
CA GLY A 34 3.86 20.00 3.35
C GLY A 34 3.43 19.24 2.10
N LEU A 35 4.25 18.27 1.67
CA LEU A 35 3.98 17.41 0.51
C LEU A 35 2.82 16.45 0.77
N LEU A 36 2.58 16.09 2.03
CA LEU A 36 1.49 15.22 2.47
C LEU A 36 0.37 16.03 3.12
N THR A 37 -0.87 15.75 2.72
CA THR A 37 -2.05 16.26 3.42
C THR A 37 -2.16 15.67 4.83
N SER A 38 -3.02 16.24 5.68
CA SER A 38 -3.27 15.66 7.02
C SER A 38 -3.89 14.26 6.95
N VAL A 39 -4.73 14.01 5.93
CA VAL A 39 -5.37 12.71 5.71
C VAL A 39 -4.34 11.66 5.29
N GLU A 40 -3.46 12.00 4.33
CA GLU A 40 -2.39 11.08 3.91
C GLU A 40 -1.41 10.80 5.05
N ARG A 41 -1.03 11.82 5.83
CA ARG A 41 -0.19 11.63 7.02
C ARG A 41 -0.81 10.64 8.01
N GLN A 42 -2.10 10.77 8.29
CA GLN A 42 -2.78 9.83 9.19
C GLN A 42 -2.77 8.40 8.63
N ARG A 43 -3.04 8.22 7.34
CA ARG A 43 -3.03 6.89 6.71
C ARG A 43 -1.65 6.25 6.73
N VAL A 44 -0.60 7.02 6.40
CA VAL A 44 0.79 6.55 6.48
C VAL A 44 1.14 6.19 7.93
N ALA A 45 0.70 6.97 8.92
CA ALA A 45 0.90 6.64 10.33
C ALA A 45 0.19 5.35 10.75
N ASP A 46 -1.03 5.10 10.25
CA ASP A 46 -1.76 3.86 10.51
C ASP A 46 -1.04 2.63 9.91
N PHE A 47 -0.44 2.80 8.72
CA PHE A 47 0.42 1.79 8.11
C PHE A 47 1.72 1.56 8.86
N GLN A 48 2.40 2.62 9.31
CA GLN A 48 3.60 2.52 10.17
C GLN A 48 3.29 1.76 11.45
N HIS A 49 2.14 2.05 12.08
CA HIS A 49 1.68 1.33 13.25
C HIS A 49 1.45 -0.15 12.97
N SER A 50 0.81 -0.47 11.84
CA SER A 50 0.54 -1.86 11.44
C SER A 50 1.82 -2.66 11.16
N LEU A 51 2.79 -2.06 10.46
CA LEU A 51 4.11 -2.68 10.24
C LEU A 51 4.81 -3.01 11.56
N LEU A 52 4.81 -2.07 12.49
CA LEU A 52 5.46 -2.27 13.78
C LEU A 52 4.74 -3.32 14.63
N GLN A 53 3.41 -3.26 14.71
CA GLN A 53 2.62 -4.16 15.55
C GLN A 53 2.57 -5.60 15.02
N ASP A 54 2.31 -5.79 13.73
CA ASP A 54 2.08 -7.14 13.18
C ASP A 54 3.35 -7.81 12.66
N TYR A 55 4.37 -7.02 12.30
CA TYR A 55 5.58 -7.54 11.66
C TYR A 55 6.87 -7.17 12.39
N ASP A 56 6.83 -6.35 13.45
CA ASP A 56 8.01 -5.84 14.16
C ASP A 56 9.00 -5.15 13.20
N ILE A 57 8.45 -4.29 12.34
CA ILE A 57 9.18 -3.48 11.36
C ILE A 57 8.88 -2.00 11.61
N GLU A 58 9.91 -1.21 11.89
CA GLU A 58 9.77 0.24 11.96
C GLU A 58 9.91 0.87 10.57
N LEU A 59 8.96 1.71 10.17
CA LEU A 59 9.07 2.55 8.99
C LEU A 59 9.14 4.03 9.39
N LYS A 60 10.13 4.75 8.90
CA LYS A 60 10.22 6.22 8.98
C LYS A 60 10.16 6.85 7.58
N VAL A 61 9.49 7.98 7.46
CA VAL A 61 9.39 8.78 6.22
C VAL A 61 9.97 10.16 6.48
N VAL A 62 10.86 10.62 5.60
CA VAL A 62 11.51 11.93 5.66
C VAL A 62 11.44 12.62 4.30
N VAL A 63 10.87 13.82 4.26
CA VAL A 63 10.84 14.70 3.08
C VAL A 63 11.85 15.82 3.30
N LEU A 64 12.86 15.91 2.44
CA LEU A 64 13.92 16.88 2.55
C LEU A 64 13.46 18.29 2.14
N GLU A 65 13.86 19.30 2.91
CA GLU A 65 13.64 20.71 2.55
C GLU A 65 14.61 21.22 1.48
N ARG A 66 15.74 20.53 1.31
CA ARG A 66 16.83 20.90 0.39
C ARG A 66 17.41 19.65 -0.26
N THR A 67 17.84 19.81 -1.51
CA THR A 67 18.50 18.74 -2.25
C THR A 67 19.72 18.21 -1.52
N ALA A 68 19.82 16.89 -1.40
CA ALA A 68 21.01 16.21 -0.93
C ALA A 68 22.06 16.19 -2.05
N ALA A 69 23.33 16.44 -1.72
CA ALA A 69 24.41 16.26 -2.69
C ALA A 69 24.58 14.79 -3.09
N ASP A 70 24.35 13.89 -2.14
CA ASP A 70 24.31 12.45 -2.29
C ASP A 70 23.17 11.91 -1.42
N LEU A 71 22.09 11.44 -2.06
CA LEU A 71 20.91 10.95 -1.34
C LEU A 71 21.19 9.64 -0.59
N ASP A 72 22.09 8.79 -1.10
CA ASP A 72 22.43 7.51 -0.48
C ASP A 72 23.18 7.76 0.82
N GLN A 73 24.20 8.61 0.78
CA GLN A 73 24.93 9.02 1.97
C GLN A 73 24.00 9.74 2.97
N LYS A 74 23.07 10.57 2.47
CA LYS A 74 22.12 11.28 3.32
C LYS A 74 21.14 10.31 3.99
N ALA A 75 20.62 9.32 3.27
CA ALA A 75 19.72 8.32 3.81
C ALA A 75 20.38 7.51 4.92
N LEU A 76 21.63 7.04 4.71
CA LEU A 76 22.39 6.33 5.74
C LEU A 76 22.62 7.18 7.00
N GLN A 77 23.00 8.46 6.82
CA GLN A 77 23.16 9.38 7.95
C GLN A 77 21.86 9.51 8.76
N LEU A 78 20.72 9.73 8.08
CA LEU A 78 19.43 9.88 8.73
C LEU A 78 18.99 8.58 9.41
N PHE A 79 19.26 7.43 8.79
CA PHE A 79 18.95 6.12 9.36
C PHE A 79 19.60 5.95 10.73
N GLU A 80 20.88 6.29 10.85
CA GLU A 80 21.65 6.24 12.08
C GLU A 80 21.25 7.32 13.10
N GLU A 81 21.06 8.55 12.62
CA GLU A 81 20.67 9.71 13.44
C GLU A 81 19.34 9.46 14.16
N TYR A 82 18.34 8.94 13.43
CA TYR A 82 17.04 8.60 14.00
C TYR A 82 17.04 7.24 14.71
N GLY A 83 18.04 6.40 14.49
CA GLY A 83 18.10 5.05 15.05
C GLY A 83 16.94 4.17 14.57
N VAL A 84 16.61 4.24 13.28
CA VAL A 84 15.48 3.51 12.69
C VAL A 84 15.69 2.00 12.87
N GLY A 85 14.71 1.31 13.43
CA GLY A 85 14.75 -0.10 13.80
C GLY A 85 15.10 -0.36 15.28
N ARG A 86 15.63 0.62 16.04
CA ARG A 86 16.08 0.39 17.44
C ARG A 86 14.96 0.03 18.41
N GLN A 87 13.71 0.37 18.08
CA GLN A 87 12.55 0.03 18.92
C GLN A 87 11.99 -1.37 18.66
N THR A 88 12.45 -2.05 17.60
CA THR A 88 12.03 -3.43 17.28
C THR A 88 12.80 -4.44 18.13
N HIS A 89 12.41 -5.72 18.10
CA HIS A 89 13.17 -6.76 18.82
C HIS A 89 14.55 -7.03 18.18
N GLY A 90 14.76 -6.60 16.93
CA GLY A 90 16.06 -6.57 16.24
C GLY A 90 16.42 -5.16 15.79
N ALA A 91 17.13 -5.05 14.66
CA ALA A 91 17.45 -3.81 13.96
C ALA A 91 16.57 -3.65 12.70
N ARG A 92 15.25 -3.86 12.83
CA ARG A 92 14.33 -4.02 11.69
C ARG A 92 13.73 -2.68 11.27
N GLY A 93 14.56 -1.83 10.66
CA GLY A 93 14.20 -0.49 10.22
C GLY A 93 14.07 -0.33 8.70
N LEU A 94 13.11 0.48 8.27
CA LEU A 94 12.96 1.00 6.91
C LEU A 94 12.92 2.53 6.97
N LEU A 95 13.69 3.20 6.13
CA LEU A 95 13.65 4.65 6.00
C LEU A 95 13.38 5.04 4.54
N LEU A 96 12.25 5.70 4.32
CA LEU A 96 11.96 6.35 3.06
C LEU A 96 12.40 7.81 3.11
N VAL A 97 13.34 8.19 2.24
CA VAL A 97 13.76 9.58 2.05
C VAL A 97 13.28 10.08 0.70
N ILE A 98 12.63 11.24 0.69
CA ILE A 98 12.13 11.91 -0.50
C ILE A 98 12.85 13.24 -0.64
N ASP A 99 13.55 13.44 -1.75
CA ASP A 99 14.19 14.70 -2.13
C ASP A 99 13.39 15.36 -3.27
N PRO A 100 12.41 16.20 -2.92
CA PRO A 100 11.51 16.79 -3.91
C PRO A 100 12.22 17.76 -4.86
N LEU A 101 13.31 18.40 -4.42
CA LEU A 101 14.07 19.36 -5.24
C LEU A 101 15.17 18.69 -6.05
N GLY A 102 15.77 17.63 -5.49
CA GLY A 102 16.74 16.78 -6.18
C GLY A 102 16.11 15.81 -7.16
N HIS A 103 14.77 15.71 -7.16
CA HIS A 103 14.01 14.76 -7.98
C HIS A 103 14.44 13.32 -7.66
N GLN A 104 14.59 12.98 -6.39
CA GLN A 104 15.11 11.67 -5.99
C GLN A 104 14.30 11.09 -4.83
N LEU A 105 14.27 9.76 -4.76
CA LEU A 105 13.76 9.03 -3.61
C LEU A 105 14.67 7.86 -3.29
N ARG A 106 14.61 7.41 -2.03
CA ARG A 106 15.41 6.29 -1.54
C ARG A 106 14.67 5.53 -0.44
N LEU A 107 14.55 4.22 -0.58
CA LEU A 107 14.14 3.31 0.48
C LEU A 107 15.37 2.59 1.04
N GLU A 108 15.80 3.00 2.22
CA GLU A 108 16.92 2.41 2.95
C GLU A 108 16.41 1.28 3.85
N VAL A 109 17.10 0.15 3.82
CA VAL A 109 16.71 -1.09 4.52
C VAL A 109 17.75 -1.45 5.57
N GLY A 110 17.31 -1.62 6.82
CA GLY A 110 18.17 -2.07 7.91
C GLY A 110 18.61 -3.53 7.76
N TYR A 111 19.74 -3.87 8.36
CA TYR A 111 20.43 -5.14 8.17
C TYR A 111 19.54 -6.38 8.39
N ASP A 112 18.75 -6.38 9.48
CA ASP A 112 17.87 -7.49 9.84
C ASP A 112 16.66 -7.65 8.88
N LEU A 113 16.52 -6.76 7.91
CA LEU A 113 15.52 -6.82 6.87
C LEU A 113 16.09 -7.14 5.49
N GLU A 114 17.40 -7.26 5.28
CA GLU A 114 17.98 -7.55 3.95
C GLU A 114 17.52 -8.91 3.39
N GLY A 115 17.33 -9.91 4.26
CA GLY A 115 16.76 -11.20 3.86
C GLY A 115 15.31 -11.10 3.38
N LEU A 116 14.55 -10.16 3.96
CA LEU A 116 13.16 -9.92 3.58
C LEU A 116 13.07 -8.98 2.38
N TYR A 117 13.79 -7.87 2.36
CA TYR A 117 13.80 -6.81 1.35
C TYR A 117 15.22 -6.61 0.78
N PRO A 118 15.72 -7.55 -0.04
CA PRO A 118 17.03 -7.43 -0.66
C PRO A 118 17.07 -6.29 -1.68
N ASP A 119 18.26 -5.79 -2.00
CA ASP A 119 18.48 -4.64 -2.92
C ASP A 119 17.71 -4.74 -4.24
N GLY A 120 17.68 -5.92 -4.85
CA GLY A 120 16.95 -6.13 -6.10
C GLY A 120 15.43 -5.94 -5.95
N PHE A 121 14.87 -6.29 -4.80
CA PHE A 121 13.46 -6.01 -4.49
C PHE A 121 13.25 -4.52 -4.18
N VAL A 122 14.15 -3.89 -3.42
CA VAL A 122 14.06 -2.46 -3.08
C VAL A 122 14.10 -1.60 -4.34
N GLY A 123 15.08 -1.84 -5.21
CA GLY A 123 15.17 -1.14 -6.49
C GLY A 123 13.96 -1.39 -7.39
N TYR A 124 13.38 -2.58 -7.35
CA TYR A 124 12.11 -2.86 -8.02
C TYR A 124 10.95 -2.02 -7.44
N VAL A 125 10.82 -1.92 -6.12
CA VAL A 125 9.79 -1.09 -5.48
C VAL A 125 9.97 0.39 -5.83
N GLU A 126 11.20 0.91 -5.75
CA GLU A 126 11.48 2.30 -6.09
C GLU A 126 11.07 2.58 -7.55
N ASN A 127 11.42 1.71 -8.49
CA ASN A 127 11.19 1.92 -9.93
C ASN A 127 9.76 1.63 -10.38
N GLN A 128 9.24 0.48 -9.95
CA GLN A 128 8.00 -0.08 -10.49
C GLN A 128 6.79 0.20 -9.60
N GLN A 129 6.98 0.72 -8.39
CA GLN A 129 5.89 1.10 -7.49
C GLN A 129 5.90 2.61 -7.21
N MET A 130 7.02 3.17 -6.74
CA MET A 130 7.04 4.55 -6.24
C MET A 130 7.09 5.58 -7.37
N ALA A 131 7.98 5.37 -8.34
CA ALA A 131 8.21 6.34 -9.41
C ALA A 131 6.94 6.77 -10.16
N PRO A 132 6.04 5.85 -10.59
CA PRO A 132 4.82 6.25 -11.30
C PRO A 132 3.90 7.17 -10.49
N PHE A 133 3.75 6.93 -9.19
CA PHE A 133 2.94 7.79 -8.30
C PHE A 133 3.58 9.17 -8.14
N PHE A 134 4.90 9.21 -8.00
CA PHE A 134 5.65 10.44 -7.78
C PHE A 134 5.67 11.32 -9.05
N GLN A 135 5.83 10.72 -10.22
CA GLN A 135 5.65 11.38 -11.52
C GLN A 135 4.24 11.95 -11.65
N ALA A 136 3.22 11.23 -11.20
CA ALA A 136 1.83 11.70 -11.19
C ALA A 136 1.53 12.76 -10.10
N GLY A 137 2.51 13.17 -9.29
CA GLY A 137 2.33 14.10 -8.17
C GLY A 137 1.51 13.53 -7.00
N ARG A 138 1.34 12.20 -6.95
CA ARG A 138 0.52 11.47 -5.97
C ARG A 138 1.40 10.84 -4.89
N VAL A 139 2.19 11.66 -4.20
CA VAL A 139 3.23 11.20 -3.26
C VAL A 139 2.65 10.40 -2.09
N GLY A 140 1.63 10.92 -1.40
CA GLY A 140 1.01 10.22 -0.26
C GLY A 140 0.45 8.86 -0.66
N ALA A 141 -0.32 8.82 -1.76
CA ALA A 141 -0.83 7.56 -2.31
C ALA A 141 0.28 6.58 -2.74
N GLY A 142 1.41 7.09 -3.25
CA GLY A 142 2.57 6.27 -3.59
C GLY A 142 3.23 5.64 -2.36
N ILE A 143 3.32 6.38 -1.25
CA ILE A 143 3.82 5.85 0.02
C ILE A 143 2.87 4.77 0.54
N GLU A 144 1.57 5.07 0.63
CA GLU A 144 0.54 4.11 1.08
C GLU A 144 0.62 2.79 0.31
N ALA A 145 0.60 2.86 -1.03
CA ALA A 145 0.63 1.68 -1.89
C ALA A 145 1.97 0.91 -1.80
N THR A 146 3.09 1.59 -1.54
CA THR A 146 4.37 0.93 -1.28
C THR A 146 4.34 0.18 0.05
N VAL A 147 3.78 0.75 1.11
CA VAL A 147 3.70 0.07 2.40
C VAL A 147 2.81 -1.17 2.32
N GLU A 148 1.70 -1.11 1.58
CA GLU A 148 0.88 -2.30 1.30
C GLU A 148 1.69 -3.42 0.63
N LEU A 149 2.51 -3.09 -0.37
CA LEU A 149 3.38 -4.06 -1.04
C LEU A 149 4.42 -4.67 -0.08
N LEU A 150 5.00 -3.86 0.81
CA LEU A 150 5.94 -4.33 1.84
C LEU A 150 5.25 -5.28 2.83
N ILE A 151 4.05 -4.92 3.31
CA ILE A 151 3.22 -5.76 4.19
C ILE A 151 2.91 -7.10 3.51
N GLY A 152 2.47 -7.07 2.24
CA GLY A 152 2.17 -8.27 1.47
C GLY A 152 3.37 -9.22 1.38
N ARG A 153 4.56 -8.67 1.16
CA ARG A 153 5.81 -9.44 1.14
C ARG A 153 6.16 -10.01 2.51
N ALA A 154 6.07 -9.24 3.59
CA ALA A 154 6.28 -9.71 4.96
C ALA A 154 5.31 -10.85 5.33
N ALA A 155 4.05 -10.74 4.91
CA ALA A 155 3.01 -11.75 5.14
C ALA A 155 3.18 -13.03 4.31
N GLY A 156 3.91 -12.96 3.19
CA GLY A 156 4.14 -14.06 2.26
C GLY A 156 5.39 -14.88 2.58
N VAL A 157 6.48 -14.22 2.95
CA VAL A 157 7.76 -14.89 3.30
C VAL A 157 7.71 -15.47 4.73
N GLY A 158 6.83 -14.95 5.58
CA GLY A 158 6.82 -15.25 7.02
C GLY A 158 7.97 -14.49 7.67
N ALA A 159 7.65 -13.53 8.54
CA ALA A 159 8.62 -12.65 9.21
C ALA A 159 9.55 -13.38 10.21
N ALA A 160 9.78 -14.68 10.06
CA ALA A 160 10.46 -15.55 11.01
C ALA A 160 11.78 -16.16 10.51
N ASP A 161 12.12 -16.08 9.21
CA ASP A 161 13.32 -16.74 8.66
C ASP A 161 14.46 -15.75 8.34
N GLY A 162 14.80 -14.88 9.30
CA GLY A 162 15.90 -13.91 9.19
C GLY A 162 16.75 -13.82 10.47
N VAL A 163 17.70 -14.76 10.59
CA VAL A 163 19.00 -14.73 11.34
C VAL A 163 19.03 -14.14 12.76
N ASP A 164 19.45 -14.97 13.72
CA ASP A 164 19.82 -14.62 15.12
C ASP A 164 20.53 -13.26 15.25
N GLY A 165 19.86 -12.30 15.91
CA GLY A 165 20.35 -10.97 16.28
C GLY A 165 21.39 -10.97 17.40
N GLY A 166 22.50 -11.70 17.22
CA GLY A 166 23.53 -11.91 18.25
C GLY A 166 24.76 -11.01 18.17
N THR A 167 24.93 -10.20 17.14
CA THR A 167 26.18 -9.42 16.93
C THR A 167 25.92 -7.93 17.14
N PRO A 168 26.66 -7.24 18.03
CA PRO A 168 26.61 -5.79 18.12
C PRO A 168 27.04 -5.19 16.76
N LEU A 169 26.07 -4.67 16.01
CA LEU A 169 26.34 -4.03 14.73
C LEU A 169 26.93 -2.62 14.98
N THR A 170 27.99 -2.28 14.25
CA THR A 170 28.55 -0.92 14.22
C THR A 170 27.68 0.07 13.43
N HIS A 171 26.83 -0.44 12.54
CA HIS A 171 25.88 0.32 11.72
C HIS A 171 24.53 -0.41 11.61
N LEU A 172 23.43 0.33 11.50
CA LEU A 172 22.07 -0.23 11.40
C LEU A 172 21.65 -0.57 9.95
N SER A 173 22.39 -0.08 8.94
CA SER A 173 22.17 -0.38 7.51
C SER A 173 23.49 -0.48 6.74
N GLY A 174 23.50 -1.27 5.67
CA GLY A 174 24.63 -1.44 4.74
C GLY A 174 24.63 -0.50 3.51
N GLY A 175 23.59 0.32 3.31
CA GLY A 175 23.48 1.18 2.12
C GLY A 175 22.84 0.50 0.91
N GLY A 176 22.08 -0.58 1.12
CA GLY A 176 21.50 -1.40 0.05
C GLY A 176 20.25 -0.79 -0.59
N GLY A 177 20.28 -0.55 -1.91
CA GLY A 177 19.13 -0.18 -2.76
C GLY A 177 19.45 0.88 -3.83
N ALA A 178 18.47 1.25 -4.66
CA ALA A 178 18.73 1.95 -5.93
C ALA A 178 18.16 3.37 -5.97
N ARG A 179 19.04 4.37 -6.10
CA ARG A 179 18.61 5.76 -6.35
C ARG A 179 17.89 5.89 -7.70
N ILE A 180 16.79 6.62 -7.72
CA ILE A 180 16.08 6.95 -8.97
C ILE A 180 15.91 8.46 -9.09
N ASP A 181 16.23 8.98 -10.26
CA ASP A 181 15.95 10.35 -10.66
C ASP A 181 14.52 10.43 -11.24
N ILE A 182 13.59 11.06 -10.51
CA ILE A 182 12.16 11.22 -10.82
C ILE A 182 11.72 12.66 -10.58
N GLU A 183 11.31 13.35 -11.64
CA GLU A 183 10.69 14.68 -11.53
C GLU A 183 9.25 14.57 -10.99
N LEU A 184 9.03 15.12 -9.80
CA LEU A 184 7.73 15.13 -9.13
C LEU A 184 6.70 15.91 -9.94
N GLY A 185 5.55 15.30 -10.22
CA GLY A 185 4.47 15.96 -10.94
C GLY A 185 4.74 16.16 -12.44
N SER A 186 5.73 15.47 -13.01
CA SER A 186 6.01 15.47 -14.46
C SER A 186 4.86 14.91 -15.32
N GLY A 187 3.90 14.21 -14.71
CA GLY A 187 2.69 13.69 -15.35
C GLY A 187 2.46 12.22 -15.01
N ALA A 188 1.19 11.79 -15.07
CA ALA A 188 0.90 10.37 -14.94
C ALA A 188 1.40 9.59 -16.17
N PRO A 189 1.85 8.33 -16.01
CA PRO A 189 2.20 7.48 -17.15
C PRO A 189 1.07 7.40 -18.17
N VAL A 190 1.43 7.45 -19.45
CA VAL A 190 0.47 7.36 -20.55
C VAL A 190 -0.12 5.95 -20.59
N LYS A 191 -1.44 5.87 -20.70
CA LYS A 191 -2.16 4.60 -20.90
C LYS A 191 -2.31 4.37 -22.39
N GLU A 192 -1.43 3.56 -22.95
CA GLU A 192 -1.44 3.25 -24.37
C GLU A 192 -2.67 2.42 -24.73
N GLN A 193 -3.34 2.81 -25.81
CA GLN A 193 -4.41 2.01 -26.40
C GLN A 193 -3.79 0.88 -27.22
N LEU A 194 -4.32 -0.32 -27.07
CA LEU A 194 -3.86 -1.46 -27.85
C LEU A 194 -4.34 -1.36 -29.29
N ALA A 195 -3.42 -1.59 -30.24
CA ALA A 195 -3.76 -1.70 -31.66
C ALA A 195 -4.67 -2.91 -31.95
N ASP A 196 -4.49 -4.01 -31.22
CA ASP A 196 -5.37 -5.18 -31.25
C ASP A 196 -5.82 -5.53 -29.83
N SER A 197 -7.08 -5.19 -29.51
CA SER A 197 -7.71 -5.45 -28.22
C SER A 197 -8.65 -6.65 -28.22
N GLU A 198 -8.83 -7.34 -29.36
CA GLU A 198 -9.69 -8.54 -29.47
C GLU A 198 -9.30 -9.67 -28.49
N PRO A 199 -8.01 -9.94 -28.21
CA PRO A 199 -7.62 -10.92 -27.18
C PRO A 199 -8.17 -10.61 -25.78
N PHE A 200 -8.50 -9.33 -25.54
CA PHE A 200 -9.02 -8.78 -24.29
C PHE A 200 -10.46 -8.29 -24.43
N ALA A 201 -11.24 -8.86 -25.36
CA ALA A 201 -12.68 -8.64 -25.41
C ALA A 201 -13.41 -9.34 -24.25
N ALA A 202 -14.70 -9.03 -24.07
CA ALA A 202 -15.60 -9.77 -23.19
C ALA A 202 -15.61 -11.26 -23.58
N ALA A 203 -15.75 -12.16 -22.59
CA ALA A 203 -15.65 -13.61 -22.81
C ALA A 203 -16.99 -14.33 -22.64
N ASP A 204 -17.11 -15.53 -23.20
CA ASP A 204 -18.31 -16.38 -23.09
C ASP A 204 -18.55 -16.93 -21.68
N THR A 205 -17.50 -17.04 -20.86
CA THR A 205 -17.62 -17.46 -19.44
C THR A 205 -16.85 -16.54 -18.48
N PRO A 206 -17.26 -16.47 -17.20
CA PRO A 206 -16.53 -15.73 -16.17
C PRO A 206 -15.08 -16.19 -15.99
N GLU A 207 -14.83 -17.50 -16.02
CA GLU A 207 -13.49 -18.08 -15.85
C GLU A 207 -12.56 -17.68 -16.99
N LYS A 208 -13.06 -17.69 -18.23
CA LYS A 208 -12.28 -17.25 -19.38
C LYS A 208 -12.02 -15.75 -19.34
N THR A 209 -12.95 -14.96 -18.79
CA THR A 209 -12.75 -13.53 -18.53
C THR A 209 -11.58 -13.34 -17.57
N LEU A 210 -11.55 -14.08 -16.46
CA LEU A 210 -10.44 -14.00 -15.50
C LEU A 210 -9.11 -14.49 -16.08
N ARG A 211 -9.11 -15.54 -16.90
CA ARG A 211 -7.88 -15.98 -17.61
C ARG A 211 -7.39 -14.98 -18.66
N ARG A 212 -8.28 -14.18 -19.27
CA ARG A 212 -7.87 -13.05 -20.11
C ARG A 212 -7.25 -11.94 -19.28
N TYR A 213 -7.78 -11.68 -18.08
CA TYR A 213 -7.18 -10.71 -17.16
C TYR A 213 -5.77 -11.09 -16.71
N LEU A 214 -5.49 -12.38 -16.48
CA LEU A 214 -4.10 -12.83 -16.25
C LEU A 214 -3.13 -12.38 -17.36
N LYS A 215 -3.59 -12.36 -18.62
CA LYS A 215 -2.77 -11.88 -19.74
C LYS A 215 -2.60 -10.36 -19.75
N VAL A 216 -3.61 -9.61 -19.29
CA VAL A 216 -3.52 -8.15 -19.07
C VAL A 216 -2.42 -7.87 -18.05
N LEU A 217 -2.41 -8.60 -16.94
CA LEU A 217 -1.40 -8.49 -15.89
C LEU A 217 0.00 -8.87 -16.40
N GLN A 218 0.13 -10.00 -17.11
CA GLN A 218 1.40 -10.48 -17.69
C GLN A 218 2.02 -9.51 -18.70
N GLY A 219 1.20 -8.80 -19.46
CA GLY A 219 1.65 -7.85 -20.47
C GLY A 219 1.75 -6.41 -19.97
N HIS A 220 1.57 -6.17 -18.67
CA HIS A 220 1.48 -4.84 -18.06
C HIS A 220 0.53 -3.87 -18.78
N ILE A 221 -0.57 -4.40 -19.29
CA ILE A 221 -1.49 -3.64 -20.15
C ILE A 221 -2.31 -2.68 -19.28
N LYS A 222 -2.23 -1.39 -19.59
CA LYS A 222 -2.93 -0.30 -18.87
C LYS A 222 -4.06 0.36 -19.67
N ASP A 223 -4.40 -0.19 -20.83
CA ASP A 223 -5.50 0.30 -21.66
C ASP A 223 -6.82 0.22 -20.85
N PRO A 224 -7.47 1.35 -20.52
CA PRO A 224 -8.72 1.33 -19.78
C PRO A 224 -9.90 0.88 -20.65
N ASP A 225 -9.77 0.91 -21.97
CA ASP A 225 -10.87 0.75 -22.91
C ASP A 225 -11.12 -0.71 -23.34
N LEU A 226 -10.40 -1.67 -22.72
CA LEU A 226 -10.54 -3.09 -23.05
C LEU A 226 -11.99 -3.57 -22.95
N GLY A 227 -12.39 -4.39 -23.93
CA GLY A 227 -13.69 -5.05 -23.94
C GLY A 227 -13.93 -5.97 -22.74
N LEU A 228 -12.86 -6.36 -22.05
CA LEU A 228 -12.84 -7.16 -20.82
C LEU A 228 -13.50 -6.45 -19.65
N PHE A 229 -13.53 -5.14 -19.66
CA PHE A 229 -13.97 -4.30 -18.55
C PHE A 229 -15.39 -3.79 -18.75
N THR A 230 -16.17 -3.72 -17.66
CA THR A 230 -17.46 -3.03 -17.64
C THR A 230 -17.28 -1.54 -17.97
N PRO A 231 -18.27 -0.84 -18.54
CA PRO A 231 -18.17 0.60 -18.79
C PRO A 231 -17.73 1.41 -17.56
N SER A 232 -18.28 1.11 -16.39
CA SER A 232 -17.88 1.72 -15.11
C SER A 232 -16.41 1.46 -14.76
N THR A 233 -15.89 0.27 -15.07
CA THR A 233 -14.47 -0.06 -14.89
C THR A 233 -13.58 0.71 -15.84
N ARG A 234 -14.00 0.95 -17.08
CA ARG A 234 -13.23 1.76 -18.03
C ARG A 234 -13.08 3.20 -17.52
N GLU A 235 -14.18 3.81 -17.09
CA GLU A 235 -14.16 5.15 -16.47
C GLU A 235 -13.29 5.20 -15.21
N PHE A 236 -13.39 4.17 -14.35
CA PHE A 236 -12.55 4.03 -13.16
C PHE A 236 -11.06 3.99 -13.53
N PHE A 237 -10.68 3.12 -14.46
CA PHE A 237 -9.30 2.96 -14.88
C PHE A 237 -8.79 4.08 -15.75
N GLN A 238 -9.59 5.00 -16.28
CA GLN A 238 -9.05 6.22 -16.93
C GLN A 238 -8.29 7.08 -15.91
N ASN A 239 -8.80 7.21 -14.68
CA ASN A 239 -8.25 8.11 -13.66
C ASN A 239 -7.39 7.41 -12.59
N TRP A 240 -7.53 6.09 -12.48
CA TRP A 240 -6.79 5.28 -11.53
C TRP A 240 -5.38 4.98 -12.01
N LEU A 241 -4.38 5.12 -11.13
CA LEU A 241 -2.99 4.77 -11.47
C LEU A 241 -2.74 3.33 -11.03
N VAL A 242 -2.29 2.49 -11.97
CA VAL A 242 -1.90 1.10 -11.70
C VAL A 242 -0.43 0.94 -12.05
N THR A 243 0.38 0.57 -11.08
CA THR A 243 1.81 0.35 -11.27
C THR A 243 2.09 -1.07 -11.79
N ASP A 244 3.28 -1.30 -12.33
CA ASP A 244 3.69 -2.63 -12.77
C ASP A 244 3.90 -3.54 -11.56
N ALA A 245 4.38 -2.98 -10.45
CA ALA A 245 4.49 -3.71 -9.19
C ALA A 245 3.15 -4.21 -8.64
N GLN A 246 2.09 -3.41 -8.75
CA GLN A 246 0.74 -3.85 -8.40
C GLN A 246 0.25 -4.98 -9.31
N GLN A 247 0.51 -4.90 -10.63
CA GLN A 247 0.11 -5.96 -11.56
C GLN A 247 0.88 -7.26 -11.34
N ASP A 248 2.18 -7.19 -11.08
CA ASP A 248 3.00 -8.36 -10.78
C ASP A 248 2.59 -9.04 -9.47
N ASN A 249 2.22 -8.26 -8.45
CA ASN A 249 1.71 -8.80 -7.20
C ASN A 249 0.39 -9.53 -7.42
N GLU A 250 -0.58 -8.86 -8.06
CA GLU A 250 -1.87 -9.47 -8.40
C GLU A 250 -1.70 -10.71 -9.29
N LEU A 251 -0.79 -10.66 -10.27
CA LEU A 251 -0.52 -11.78 -11.16
C LEU A 251 -0.07 -13.01 -10.38
N ARG A 252 0.89 -12.82 -9.47
CA ARG A 252 1.46 -13.90 -8.66
C ARG A 252 0.42 -14.51 -7.73
N GLU A 253 -0.35 -13.66 -7.05
CA GLU A 253 -1.41 -14.10 -6.14
C GLU A 253 -2.49 -14.86 -6.91
N LEU A 254 -3.02 -14.27 -7.98
CA LEU A 254 -4.07 -14.87 -8.78
C LEU A 254 -3.61 -16.17 -9.44
N GLN A 255 -2.41 -16.23 -10.04
CA GLN A 255 -1.88 -17.46 -10.64
C GLN A 255 -1.80 -18.62 -9.64
N GLY A 256 -1.45 -18.34 -8.38
CA GLY A 256 -1.34 -19.36 -7.34
C GLY A 256 -2.69 -19.96 -6.91
N VAL A 257 -3.81 -19.26 -7.17
CA VAL A 257 -5.13 -19.62 -6.62
C VAL A 257 -6.23 -19.75 -7.68
N ILE A 258 -5.96 -19.40 -8.94
CA ILE A 258 -7.00 -19.32 -9.98
C ILE A 258 -7.76 -20.64 -10.17
N ASP A 259 -7.07 -21.78 -10.10
CA ASP A 259 -7.68 -23.10 -10.28
C ASP A 259 -8.51 -23.56 -9.06
N GLN A 260 -8.46 -22.82 -7.95
CA GLN A 260 -9.29 -23.04 -6.75
C GLN A 260 -10.59 -22.21 -6.78
N GLY A 261 -10.75 -21.36 -7.80
CA GLY A 261 -11.91 -20.47 -7.96
C GLY A 261 -13.21 -21.24 -8.21
N LYS A 262 -14.28 -20.81 -7.55
CA LYS A 262 -15.65 -21.28 -7.78
C LYS A 262 -16.49 -20.13 -8.31
N THR A 263 -17.20 -20.36 -9.41
CA THR A 263 -18.09 -19.35 -9.99
C THR A 263 -19.53 -19.59 -9.57
N VAL A 264 -20.22 -18.54 -9.15
CA VAL A 264 -21.67 -18.52 -8.95
C VAL A 264 -22.26 -17.47 -9.87
N VAL A 265 -23.32 -17.81 -10.60
CA VAL A 265 -23.95 -16.95 -11.62
C VAL A 265 -25.44 -16.78 -11.30
N ALA A 266 -25.93 -15.54 -11.33
CA ALA A 266 -27.36 -15.23 -11.20
C ALA A 266 -27.68 -13.89 -11.92
N ASP A 267 -28.77 -13.85 -12.70
CA ASP A 267 -29.34 -12.63 -13.28
C ASP A 267 -28.34 -11.70 -14.00
N GLY A 268 -27.44 -12.28 -14.80
CA GLY A 268 -26.42 -11.51 -15.53
C GLY A 268 -25.27 -10.99 -14.67
N LEU A 269 -25.18 -11.42 -13.41
CA LEU A 269 -24.06 -11.23 -12.50
C LEU A 269 -23.32 -12.54 -12.29
N ALA A 270 -22.01 -12.45 -12.08
CA ALA A 270 -21.21 -13.58 -11.65
C ALA A 270 -20.20 -13.16 -10.58
N VAL A 271 -19.92 -14.08 -9.69
CA VAL A 271 -18.89 -13.95 -8.66
C VAL A 271 -17.98 -15.16 -8.76
N LEU A 272 -16.70 -14.90 -8.98
CA LEU A 272 -15.66 -15.93 -8.89
C LEU A 272 -14.99 -15.79 -7.52
N ARG A 273 -15.25 -16.76 -6.63
CA ARG A 273 -14.79 -16.78 -5.24
C ARG A 273 -13.67 -17.79 -5.03
N PHE A 274 -12.77 -17.48 -4.10
CA PHE A 274 -11.70 -18.37 -3.65
C PHE A 274 -11.98 -18.88 -2.23
N PRO A 275 -11.20 -19.85 -1.72
CA PRO A 275 -11.26 -20.24 -0.32
C PRO A 275 -11.15 -19.03 0.63
N ILE A 276 -12.00 -19.00 1.66
CA ILE A 276 -12.13 -17.87 2.58
C ILE A 276 -11.38 -18.07 3.91
N ASP A 277 -10.72 -19.21 4.10
CA ASP A 277 -10.02 -19.62 5.32
C ASP A 277 -9.02 -18.55 5.81
N LYS A 278 -8.22 -18.01 4.88
CA LYS A 278 -7.24 -16.94 5.18
C LYS A 278 -7.70 -15.56 4.77
N ARG A 279 -8.80 -15.44 4.02
CA ARG A 279 -9.33 -14.18 3.47
C ARG A 279 -8.30 -13.38 2.66
N ARG A 280 -7.30 -14.04 2.08
CA ARG A 280 -6.25 -13.35 1.31
C ARG A 280 -6.72 -13.02 -0.11
N ASN A 281 -7.50 -13.92 -0.72
CA ASN A 281 -7.92 -13.79 -2.10
C ASN A 281 -9.36 -13.28 -2.17
N SER A 282 -9.53 -12.02 -2.53
CA SER A 282 -10.85 -11.41 -2.69
C SER A 282 -11.60 -11.98 -3.91
N PRO A 283 -12.95 -11.95 -3.90
CA PRO A 283 -13.73 -12.43 -5.04
C PRO A 283 -13.65 -11.45 -6.22
N TYR A 284 -13.69 -11.99 -7.44
CA TYR A 284 -13.86 -11.19 -8.65
C TYR A 284 -15.34 -11.04 -8.98
N LEU A 285 -15.76 -9.79 -9.21
CA LEU A 285 -17.14 -9.44 -9.54
C LEU A 285 -17.26 -9.20 -11.04
N LEU A 286 -18.27 -9.81 -11.67
CA LEU A 286 -18.46 -9.77 -13.11
C LEU A 286 -19.90 -9.43 -13.48
N ARG A 287 -20.05 -8.78 -14.63
CA ARG A 287 -21.36 -8.51 -15.26
C ARG A 287 -21.37 -9.02 -16.69
N ARG A 288 -22.53 -9.51 -17.12
CA ARG A 288 -22.78 -9.89 -18.51
C ARG A 288 -23.18 -8.65 -19.32
N GLY A 289 -22.36 -8.29 -20.30
CA GLY A 289 -22.69 -7.34 -21.35
C GLY A 289 -23.17 -8.04 -22.62
N GLU A 290 -23.45 -7.25 -23.65
CA GLU A 290 -23.94 -7.76 -24.96
C GLU A 290 -22.97 -8.76 -25.61
N LYS A 291 -21.66 -8.52 -25.47
CA LYS A 291 -20.60 -9.33 -26.08
C LYS A 291 -20.06 -10.45 -25.18
N GLY A 292 -20.51 -10.54 -23.92
CA GLY A 292 -20.03 -11.54 -22.96
C GLY A 292 -19.83 -11.00 -21.55
N TRP A 293 -19.17 -11.79 -20.71
CA TRP A 293 -18.80 -11.45 -19.34
C TRP A 293 -17.63 -10.46 -19.31
N MET A 294 -17.74 -9.50 -18.38
CA MET A 294 -16.79 -8.42 -18.15
C MET A 294 -16.49 -8.32 -16.66
N LEU A 295 -15.27 -7.91 -16.31
CA LEU A 295 -14.83 -7.63 -14.95
C LEU A 295 -15.33 -6.26 -14.49
N ASP A 296 -15.83 -6.20 -13.25
CA ASP A 296 -16.37 -4.99 -12.63
C ASP A 296 -15.49 -4.51 -11.46
N PHE A 297 -14.28 -4.06 -11.77
CA PHE A 297 -13.35 -3.50 -10.77
C PHE A 297 -13.91 -2.24 -10.10
N ALA A 298 -14.76 -1.48 -10.79
CA ALA A 298 -15.45 -0.34 -10.17
C ALA A 298 -16.36 -0.80 -9.02
N ALA A 299 -17.09 -1.91 -9.18
CA ALA A 299 -17.83 -2.51 -8.07
C ALA A 299 -16.90 -3.10 -7.01
N MET A 300 -15.83 -3.79 -7.39
CA MET A 300 -14.87 -4.35 -6.44
C MET A 300 -14.26 -3.26 -5.55
N SER A 301 -13.79 -2.16 -6.13
CA SER A 301 -13.23 -1.02 -5.39
C SER A 301 -14.22 -0.41 -4.39
N ARG A 302 -15.50 -0.33 -4.78
CA ARG A 302 -16.59 0.20 -3.93
C ARG A 302 -17.02 -0.74 -2.82
N LEU A 303 -16.98 -2.06 -3.07
CA LEU A 303 -17.59 -3.05 -2.17
C LEU A 303 -16.56 -3.76 -1.30
N ILE A 304 -15.35 -3.98 -1.79
CA ILE A 304 -14.30 -4.76 -1.13
C ILE A 304 -13.31 -3.80 -0.47
N GLY A 305 -12.93 -4.13 0.76
CA GLY A 305 -11.83 -3.51 1.48
C GLY A 305 -10.85 -4.56 1.97
N PHE A 306 -9.68 -4.12 2.38
CA PHE A 306 -8.65 -4.95 3.02
C PHE A 306 -8.25 -4.33 4.35
N ASN A 307 -7.99 -5.17 5.35
CA ASN A 307 -7.41 -4.71 6.61
C ASN A 307 -5.87 -4.69 6.54
N HIS A 308 -5.23 -4.27 7.63
CA HIS A 308 -3.77 -4.22 7.75
C HIS A 308 -3.06 -5.58 7.63
N ARG A 309 -3.79 -6.70 7.73
CA ARG A 309 -3.27 -8.08 7.51
C ARG A 309 -3.52 -8.58 6.09
N ASN A 310 -3.90 -7.69 5.19
CA ASN A 310 -4.30 -8.01 3.82
C ASN A 310 -5.46 -9.02 3.75
N GLN A 311 -6.40 -8.95 4.72
CA GLN A 311 -7.61 -9.76 4.71
C GLN A 311 -8.76 -8.98 4.13
N TRP A 312 -9.42 -9.54 3.12
CA TRP A 312 -10.55 -8.88 2.47
C TRP A 312 -11.82 -8.95 3.32
N PHE A 313 -12.63 -7.91 3.20
CA PHE A 313 -13.96 -7.79 3.78
C PHE A 313 -14.88 -7.03 2.83
N PHE A 314 -16.20 -7.19 3.00
CA PHE A 314 -17.16 -6.32 2.34
C PHE A 314 -17.46 -5.09 3.18
N ARG A 315 -17.35 -3.90 2.59
CA ARG A 315 -17.68 -2.62 3.23
C ARG A 315 -19.17 -2.51 3.59
N SER A 316 -20.02 -3.28 2.90
CA SER A 316 -21.44 -3.44 3.17
C SER A 316 -21.90 -4.76 2.57
N THR A 317 -22.85 -5.44 3.19
CA THR A 317 -23.47 -6.67 2.66
C THR A 317 -24.81 -6.40 1.96
N GLY A 318 -25.23 -5.14 1.81
CA GLY A 318 -26.47 -4.75 1.13
C GLY A 318 -26.32 -4.57 -0.38
N HIS A 319 -25.64 -5.48 -1.08
CA HIS A 319 -25.30 -5.32 -2.51
C HIS A 319 -25.70 -6.52 -3.38
N GLU A 320 -25.74 -6.27 -4.69
CA GLU A 320 -26.27 -7.18 -5.72
C GLU A 320 -25.50 -8.50 -5.87
N PHE A 321 -24.25 -8.59 -5.40
CA PHE A 321 -23.42 -9.80 -5.51
C PHE A 321 -23.59 -10.81 -4.36
N MET A 322 -24.44 -10.54 -3.36
CA MET A 322 -24.57 -11.40 -2.18
C MET A 322 -25.15 -12.79 -2.46
N PHE A 323 -25.80 -13.00 -3.60
CA PHE A 323 -26.32 -14.31 -4.01
C PHE A 323 -25.24 -15.40 -4.03
N ALA A 324 -23.97 -15.02 -4.26
CA ALA A 324 -22.84 -15.93 -4.36
C ALA A 324 -22.27 -16.39 -3.01
N PHE A 325 -22.80 -15.86 -1.90
CA PHE A 325 -22.29 -16.08 -0.54
C PHE A 325 -23.34 -16.70 0.39
N ALA A 326 -24.32 -17.42 -0.17
CA ALA A 326 -25.36 -18.07 0.62
C ALA A 326 -24.81 -19.14 1.59
N ASP A 327 -23.61 -19.66 1.35
CA ASP A 327 -22.87 -20.62 2.20
C ASP A 327 -21.88 -19.95 3.18
N VAL A 328 -21.81 -18.62 3.20
CA VAL A 328 -20.85 -17.84 4.01
C VAL A 328 -21.61 -16.95 5.01
N GLN A 329 -21.04 -16.73 6.19
CA GLN A 329 -21.52 -15.75 7.16
C GLN A 329 -20.56 -14.55 7.19
N PHE A 330 -21.09 -13.33 7.23
CA PHE A 330 -20.28 -12.12 7.41
C PHE A 330 -20.42 -11.60 8.83
N ASP A 331 -19.31 -11.21 9.47
CA ASP A 331 -19.35 -10.55 10.78
C ASP A 331 -19.71 -9.06 10.68
N GLY A 332 -19.80 -8.38 11.83
CA GLY A 332 -20.17 -6.96 11.90
C GLY A 332 -19.18 -6.02 11.20
N ASN A 333 -17.97 -6.48 10.89
CA ASN A 333 -16.96 -5.73 10.14
C ASN A 333 -16.91 -6.15 8.65
N GLY A 334 -17.81 -7.05 8.23
CA GLY A 334 -17.90 -7.53 6.86
C GLY A 334 -16.90 -8.60 6.48
N PHE A 335 -16.19 -9.23 7.43
CA PHE A 335 -15.31 -10.34 7.10
C PHE A 335 -16.09 -11.64 6.88
N PRO A 336 -15.75 -12.46 5.87
CA PRO A 336 -16.39 -13.74 5.61
C PRO A 336 -15.90 -14.85 6.56
N HIS A 337 -16.82 -15.70 7.01
CA HIS A 337 -16.59 -16.88 7.83
C HIS A 337 -17.35 -18.06 7.24
N GLU A 338 -16.79 -19.27 7.38
CA GLU A 338 -17.52 -20.48 7.04
C GLU A 338 -18.76 -20.61 7.94
N LYS A 339 -19.88 -21.04 7.36
CA LYS A 339 -21.05 -21.37 8.17
C LYS A 339 -20.77 -22.62 9.01
N PRO A 340 -21.15 -22.63 10.30
CA PRO A 340 -20.99 -23.79 11.17
C PRO A 340 -21.79 -25.01 10.72
#